data_AF-A0A8J6LTF9-F1
#
_entry.id   AF-A0A8J6LTF9-F1
#
_cell.length_a   1.000
_cell.length_b   1.000
_cell.length_c   1.000
_cell.angle_alpha   90.00
_cell.angle_beta   90.00
_cell.angle_gamma   90.00
#
_symmetry.space_group_name_H-M   'P 1'
#
loop_
_entity.id
_entity.type
_entity.pdbx_description
1 polymer ?
#
loop_
_entity_poly.entity_id
_entity_poly.type
_entity_poly.pdbx_seq_one_letter_code
_entity_poly.pdbx_strand_id
1 'polypeptide(L)'
;MSIFSRLGDIINSNLNAMLERAEDPEKIARLIIQEMEDTLVEVRTSAARSIADKKTLKREVEELKRQAEEWETKAELAVEKGREDLARGALAQKRKLEQAAEIKANQLKIVKEAIEKAESDMNKLQDKLEEAKAKHKALMMRRQTAEGRIKMRGHVADTKIDDALARYAHVERKVDELEAQVDAYDLNNGRSLKSQFDEIEDKDKVEEELQALKKRMSNRTGGDKPAAASTPGEAG
;
A
#
# COMPACT_ATOMS: atom_id res chain seq x y z
N MET A 1 -1.04 2.15 33.59
CA MET A 1 -0.13 3.26 33.20
C MET A 1 -0.88 4.57 33.40
N SER A 2 -0.26 5.58 34.02
CA SER A 2 -0.93 6.88 34.28
C SER A 2 -1.18 7.63 32.98
N ILE A 3 -2.30 8.37 32.87
CA ILE A 3 -2.66 9.22 31.72
C ILE A 3 -1.52 10.20 31.40
N PHE A 4 -0.89 10.75 32.45
CA PHE A 4 0.25 11.67 32.31
C PHE A 4 1.54 10.99 31.84
N SER A 5 1.71 9.69 32.15
CA SER A 5 2.84 8.91 31.63
C SER A 5 2.67 8.69 30.13
N ARG A 6 1.46 8.28 29.70
CA ARG A 6 1.13 8.11 28.28
C ARG A 6 1.30 9.42 27.50
N LEU A 7 0.80 10.52 28.06
CA LEU A 7 0.99 11.87 27.51
C LEU A 7 2.48 12.21 27.34
N GLY A 8 3.29 11.95 28.37
CA GLY A 8 4.73 12.18 28.32
C GLY A 8 5.44 11.33 27.26
N ASP A 9 5.07 10.05 27.14
CA ASP A 9 5.63 9.15 26.13
C ASP A 9 5.28 9.64 24.72
N ILE A 10 4.04 10.09 24.51
CA ILE A 10 3.59 10.66 23.22
C ILE A 10 4.30 11.99 22.91
N ILE A 11 4.47 12.89 23.90
CA ILE A 11 5.18 14.17 23.71
C ILE A 11 6.68 13.96 23.46
N ASN A 12 7.27 12.88 23.95
CA ASN A 12 8.69 12.59 23.72
C ASN A 12 8.94 11.65 22.53
N SER A 13 7.90 10.99 22.00
CA SER A 13 8.05 10.05 20.89
C SER A 13 8.49 10.75 19.60
N ASN A 14 9.41 10.13 18.88
CA ASN A 14 9.76 10.57 17.53
C ASN A 14 8.83 9.88 16.53
N LEU A 15 7.82 10.61 16.08
CA LEU A 15 6.85 10.09 15.12
C LEU A 15 7.50 9.61 13.81
N ASN A 16 8.56 10.28 13.33
CA ASN A 16 9.25 9.85 12.11
C ASN A 16 9.88 8.46 12.29
N ALA A 17 10.59 8.26 13.40
CA ALA A 17 11.24 6.98 13.69
C ALA A 17 10.22 5.83 13.84
N MET A 18 9.03 6.12 14.38
CA MET A 18 7.95 5.12 14.47
C MET A 18 7.37 4.78 13.09
N LEU A 19 7.17 5.78 12.22
CA LEU A 19 6.63 5.56 10.88
C LEU A 19 7.62 4.85 9.95
N GLU A 20 8.93 5.13 10.07
CA GLU A 20 9.97 4.48 9.25
C GLU A 20 10.13 2.98 9.55
N ARG A 21 9.85 2.56 10.77
CA ARG A 21 9.95 1.16 11.20
C ARG A 21 8.66 0.38 11.01
N ALA A 22 7.57 1.05 10.64
CA ALA A 22 6.27 0.42 10.49
C ALA A 22 6.17 -0.29 9.13
N GLU A 23 5.66 -1.53 9.14
CA GLU A 23 5.30 -2.25 7.90
C GLU A 23 4.15 -1.53 7.16
N ASP A 24 3.19 -0.99 7.92
CA ASP A 24 2.09 -0.16 7.40
C ASP A 24 2.11 1.22 8.11
N PRO A 25 2.85 2.20 7.56
CA PRO A 25 2.97 3.52 8.18
C PRO A 25 1.65 4.30 8.18
N GLU A 26 0.72 4.00 7.26
CA GLU A 26 -0.58 4.67 7.21
C GLU A 26 -1.47 4.23 8.37
N LYS A 27 -1.57 2.92 8.60
CA LYS A 27 -2.33 2.36 9.71
C LYS A 27 -1.75 2.79 11.05
N ILE A 28 -0.42 2.74 11.20
CA ILE A 28 0.25 3.19 12.42
C ILE A 28 0.01 4.69 12.67
N ALA A 29 0.12 5.54 11.65
CA ALA A 29 -0.19 6.97 11.79
C ALA A 29 -1.63 7.20 12.27
N ARG A 30 -2.60 6.46 11.71
CA ARG A 30 -4.01 6.55 12.13
C ARG A 30 -4.22 6.15 13.59
N LEU A 31 -3.59 5.05 14.03
CA LEU A 31 -3.68 4.59 15.42
C LEU A 31 -3.06 5.60 16.40
N ILE A 32 -1.90 6.17 16.05
CA ILE A 32 -1.25 7.21 16.87
C ILE A 32 -2.13 8.46 16.97
N ILE A 33 -2.72 8.91 15.85
CA ILE A 33 -3.66 10.04 15.84
C ILE A 33 -4.84 9.77 16.78
N GLN A 34 -5.43 8.58 16.70
CA GLN A 34 -6.55 8.22 17.57
C GLN A 34 -6.13 8.20 19.05
N GLU A 35 -4.98 7.59 19.38
CA GLU A 35 -4.47 7.55 20.76
C GLU A 35 -4.16 8.96 21.30
N MET A 36 -3.62 9.85 20.46
CA MET A 36 -3.41 11.26 20.79
C MET A 36 -4.74 11.99 21.04
N GLU A 37 -5.76 11.76 20.22
CA GLU A 37 -7.09 12.36 20.39
C GLU A 37 -7.77 11.88 21.67
N ASP A 38 -7.75 10.57 21.94
CA ASP A 38 -8.29 9.98 23.15
C ASP A 38 -7.57 10.53 24.40
N THR A 39 -6.23 10.57 24.36
CA THR A 39 -5.42 11.13 25.46
C THR A 39 -5.73 12.61 25.67
N LEU A 40 -5.93 13.39 24.61
CA LEU A 40 -6.29 14.81 24.74
C LEU A 40 -7.65 15.00 25.45
N VAL A 41 -8.64 14.16 25.15
CA VAL A 41 -9.96 14.19 25.81
C VAL A 41 -9.85 13.79 27.29
N GLU A 42 -9.08 12.74 27.59
CA GLU A 42 -8.82 12.30 28.97
C GLU A 42 -8.14 13.41 29.80
N VAL A 43 -7.08 14.02 29.25
CA VAL A 43 -6.32 15.07 29.92
C VAL A 43 -7.17 16.32 30.12
N ARG A 44 -8.01 16.71 29.14
CA ARG A 44 -8.97 17.81 29.28
C ARG A 44 -9.98 17.56 30.41
N THR A 45 -10.53 16.35 30.49
CA THR A 45 -11.46 15.97 31.57
C THR A 45 -10.78 16.04 32.94
N SER A 46 -9.55 15.52 33.04
CA SER A 46 -8.76 15.57 34.28
C SER A 46 -8.41 17.00 34.70
N ALA A 47 -8.06 17.87 33.74
CA ALA A 47 -7.78 19.28 34.00
C ALA A 47 -9.05 20.03 34.43
N ALA A 48 -10.20 19.75 33.81
CA ALA A 48 -11.49 20.32 34.24
C ALA A 48 -11.82 19.98 35.69
N ARG A 49 -11.58 18.72 36.10
CA ARG A 49 -11.72 18.29 37.50
C ARG A 49 -10.77 19.05 38.43
N SER A 50 -9.50 19.17 38.05
CA SER A 50 -8.49 19.90 38.82
C SER A 50 -8.85 21.39 38.95
N ILE A 51 -9.44 22.01 37.92
CA ILE A 51 -9.93 23.39 37.95
C ILE A 51 -11.12 23.53 38.91
N ALA A 52 -12.01 22.55 38.97
CA ALA A 52 -13.09 22.52 39.95
C ALA A 52 -12.52 22.42 41.38
N ASP A 53 -11.58 21.51 41.62
CA ASP A 53 -10.91 21.34 42.92
C ASP A 53 -10.17 22.63 43.33
N LYS A 54 -9.50 23.31 42.39
CA LYS A 54 -8.89 24.63 42.59
C LYS A 54 -9.91 25.66 43.09
N LYS A 55 -11.11 25.70 42.49
CA LYS A 55 -12.17 26.64 42.90
C LYS A 55 -12.69 26.32 44.30
N THR A 56 -12.87 25.04 44.62
CA THR A 56 -13.27 24.59 45.95
C THR A 56 -12.23 24.97 47.00
N LEU A 57 -10.95 24.62 46.79
CA LEU A 57 -9.85 24.99 47.69
C LEU A 57 -9.73 26.50 47.87
N LYS A 58 -9.91 27.28 46.79
CA LYS A 58 -9.88 28.75 46.89
C LYS A 58 -10.99 29.28 47.81
N ARG A 59 -12.22 28.77 47.67
CA ARG A 59 -13.34 29.14 48.54
C ARG A 59 -13.11 28.72 49.99
N GLU A 60 -12.56 27.53 50.23
CA GLU A 60 -12.19 27.08 51.58
C GLU A 60 -11.16 28.00 52.24
N VAL A 61 -10.14 28.42 51.49
CA VAL A 61 -9.12 29.37 51.98
C VAL A 61 -9.75 30.73 52.30
N GLU A 62 -10.60 31.25 51.42
CA GLU A 62 -11.29 32.52 51.64
C GLU A 62 -12.19 32.47 52.88
N GLU A 63 -12.93 31.38 53.08
CA GLU A 63 -13.79 31.20 54.25
C GLU A 63 -12.99 31.07 55.55
N LEU A 64 -11.88 30.31 55.56
CA LEU A 64 -11.01 30.21 56.74
C LEU A 64 -10.39 31.55 57.12
N LYS A 65 -9.99 32.36 56.14
CA LYS A 65 -9.49 33.71 56.37
C LYS A 65 -10.56 34.64 56.94
N ARG A 66 -11.77 34.60 56.36
CA ARG A 66 -12.92 35.36 56.86
C ARG A 66 -13.24 35.01 58.32
N GLN A 67 -13.23 33.73 58.67
CA GLN A 67 -13.42 33.31 60.06
C GLN A 67 -12.30 33.78 60.99
N ALA A 68 -11.05 33.79 60.50
CA ALA A 68 -9.92 34.31 61.28
C ALA A 68 -10.09 35.83 61.56
N GLU A 69 -10.53 36.60 60.56
CA GLU A 69 -10.86 38.03 60.73
C GLU A 69 -12.01 38.23 61.74
N GLU A 70 -13.06 37.40 61.70
CA GLU A 70 -14.12 37.48 62.72
C GLU A 70 -13.60 37.23 64.15
N TRP A 71 -12.66 36.29 64.31
CA TRP A 71 -12.02 36.03 65.61
C TRP A 71 -11.09 37.16 66.05
N GLU A 72 -10.48 37.87 65.11
CA GLU A 72 -9.74 39.10 65.38
C GLU A 72 -10.66 40.20 65.91
N THR A 73 -11.79 40.48 65.25
CA THR A 73 -12.77 41.46 65.74
C THR A 73 -13.32 41.09 67.12
N LYS A 74 -13.55 39.80 67.38
CA LYS A 74 -13.94 39.31 68.72
C LYS A 74 -12.85 39.52 69.76
N ALA A 75 -11.58 39.35 69.39
CA ALA A 75 -10.45 39.62 70.28
C ALA A 75 -10.34 41.11 70.61
N GLU A 76 -10.47 41.99 69.61
CA GLU A 76 -10.48 43.45 69.78
C GLU A 76 -11.59 43.90 70.74
N LEU A 77 -12.82 43.41 70.55
CA LEU A 77 -13.95 43.70 71.43
C LEU A 77 -13.72 43.20 72.86
N ALA A 78 -13.05 42.05 73.03
CA ALA A 78 -12.72 41.52 74.35
C ALA A 78 -11.68 42.38 75.07
N VAL A 79 -10.68 42.91 74.34
CA VAL A 79 -9.69 43.85 74.87
C VAL A 79 -10.34 45.17 75.28
N GLU A 80 -11.23 45.73 74.44
CA GLU A 80 -11.97 46.96 74.76
C GLU A 80 -12.79 46.82 76.06
N LYS A 81 -13.33 45.62 76.30
CA LYS A 81 -14.10 45.30 77.52
C LYS A 81 -13.23 44.85 78.70
N GLY A 82 -11.90 44.92 78.60
CA GLY A 82 -10.97 44.52 79.65
C GLY A 82 -10.94 43.02 79.96
N ARG A 83 -11.45 42.17 79.06
CA ARG A 83 -11.49 40.71 79.22
C ARG A 83 -10.35 40.03 78.45
N GLU A 84 -9.15 40.13 79.00
CA GLU A 84 -7.93 39.59 78.39
C GLU A 84 -7.92 38.07 78.20
N ASP A 85 -8.60 37.34 79.09
CA ASP A 85 -8.76 35.88 78.99
C ASP A 85 -9.50 35.48 77.70
N LEU A 86 -10.60 36.17 77.40
CA LEU A 86 -11.36 35.97 76.16
C LEU A 86 -10.58 36.44 74.94
N ALA A 87 -9.84 37.54 75.04
CA ALA A 87 -8.99 38.02 73.95
C ALA A 87 -7.91 37.00 73.58
N ARG A 88 -7.21 36.43 74.57
CA ARG A 88 -6.22 35.35 74.34
C ARG A 88 -6.87 34.11 73.71
N GLY A 89 -8.05 33.72 74.17
CA GLY A 89 -8.81 32.61 73.60
C GLY A 89 -9.20 32.85 72.13
N ALA A 90 -9.67 34.05 71.81
CA ALA A 90 -10.03 34.44 70.45
C ALA A 90 -8.81 34.45 69.51
N LEU A 91 -7.68 35.03 69.95
CA LEU A 91 -6.42 35.01 69.19
C LEU A 91 -5.89 33.59 68.97
N ALA A 92 -6.05 32.69 69.95
CA ALA A 92 -5.69 31.28 69.78
C ALA A 92 -6.54 30.58 68.71
N GLN A 93 -7.84 30.90 68.61
CA GLN A 93 -8.71 30.39 67.54
C GLN A 93 -8.36 31.00 66.18
N LYS A 94 -8.13 32.31 66.12
CA LYS A 94 -7.62 33.00 64.92
C LYS A 94 -6.40 32.28 64.36
N ARG A 95 -5.38 32.05 65.20
CA ARG A 95 -4.13 31.40 64.80
C ARG A 95 -4.34 29.99 64.24
N LYS A 96 -5.28 29.20 64.80
CA LYS A 96 -5.62 27.86 64.28
C LYS A 96 -6.24 27.95 62.89
N LEU A 97 -7.14 28.90 62.67
CA LEU A 97 -7.77 29.12 61.37
C LEU A 97 -6.78 29.62 60.33
N GLU A 98 -5.87 30.52 60.70
CA GLU A 98 -4.77 30.99 59.83
C GLU A 98 -3.86 29.83 59.42
N GLN A 99 -3.46 28.96 60.35
CA GLN A 99 -2.67 27.77 60.03
C GLN A 99 -3.40 26.82 59.09
N ALA A 100 -4.71 26.60 59.31
CA ALA A 100 -5.52 25.79 58.41
C ALA A 100 -5.62 26.43 57.01
N ALA A 101 -5.80 27.75 56.94
CA ALA A 101 -5.83 28.50 55.69
C ALA A 101 -4.51 28.41 54.93
N GLU A 102 -3.38 28.46 55.63
CA GLU A 102 -2.04 28.33 55.06
C GLU A 102 -1.81 26.95 54.44
N ILE A 103 -2.19 25.87 55.15
CA ILE A 103 -2.11 24.49 54.63
C ILE A 103 -2.92 24.37 53.33
N LYS A 104 -4.15 24.90 53.32
CA LYS A 104 -5.03 24.88 52.16
C LYS A 104 -4.52 25.78 51.03
N ALA A 105 -3.89 26.91 51.34
CA ALA A 105 -3.27 27.79 50.36
C ALA A 105 -2.07 27.12 49.68
N ASN A 106 -1.27 26.34 50.42
CA ASN A 106 -0.18 25.55 49.87
C ASN A 106 -0.70 24.45 48.93
N GLN A 107 -1.78 23.76 49.31
CA GLN A 107 -2.45 22.80 48.42
C GLN A 107 -2.97 23.48 47.15
N LEU A 108 -3.58 24.66 47.28
CA LEU A 108 -4.06 25.44 46.14
C LEU A 108 -2.91 25.82 45.19
N LYS A 109 -1.71 26.13 45.71
CA LYS A 109 -0.53 26.41 44.89
C LYS A 109 -0.10 25.20 44.08
N ILE A 110 -0.01 24.03 44.70
CA ILE A 110 0.35 22.77 44.03
C ILE A 110 -0.65 22.45 42.90
N VAL A 111 -1.95 22.59 43.16
CA VAL A 111 -3.00 22.34 42.15
C VAL A 111 -2.90 23.34 40.99
N LYS A 112 -2.59 24.62 41.26
CA LYS A 112 -2.36 25.61 40.20
C LYS A 112 -1.20 25.23 39.29
N GLU A 113 -0.04 24.89 39.87
CA GLU A 113 1.14 24.47 39.12
C GLU A 113 0.86 23.21 38.28
N ALA A 114 0.10 22.25 38.82
CA ALA A 114 -0.30 21.05 38.10
C ALA A 114 -1.23 21.37 36.91
N ILE A 115 -2.16 22.32 37.05
CA ILE A 115 -3.03 22.77 35.96
C ILE A 115 -2.22 23.46 34.87
N GLU A 116 -1.32 24.38 35.22
CA GLU A 116 -0.47 25.09 34.26
C GLU A 116 0.41 24.12 33.46
N LYS A 117 0.98 23.11 34.14
CA LYS A 117 1.73 22.05 33.48
C LYS A 117 0.85 21.23 32.53
N ALA A 118 -0.34 20.84 32.97
CA ALA A 118 -1.28 20.09 32.13
C ALA A 118 -1.73 20.89 30.89
N GLU A 119 -1.94 22.20 31.02
CA GLU A 119 -2.23 23.09 29.89
C GLU A 119 -1.06 23.16 28.90
N SER A 120 0.17 23.30 29.40
CA SER A 120 1.38 23.28 28.55
C SER A 120 1.52 21.96 27.80
N ASP A 121 1.34 20.83 28.48
CA ASP A 121 1.48 19.51 27.88
C ASP A 121 0.33 19.20 26.89
N MET A 122 -0.89 19.69 27.16
CA MET A 122 -2.00 19.63 26.18
C MET A 122 -1.66 20.38 24.89
N ASN A 123 -1.07 21.57 24.98
CA ASN A 123 -0.70 22.34 23.79
C ASN A 123 0.35 21.59 22.95
N LYS A 124 1.38 21.04 23.59
CA LYS A 124 2.39 20.21 22.90
C LYS A 124 1.77 18.98 22.24
N LEU A 125 0.84 18.31 22.92
CA LEU A 125 0.13 17.17 22.35
C LEU A 125 -0.70 17.58 21.14
N GLN A 126 -1.36 18.74 21.19
CA GLN A 126 -2.15 19.28 20.08
C GLN A 126 -1.25 19.61 18.87
N ASP A 127 -0.10 20.22 19.09
CA ASP A 127 0.88 20.49 18.02
C ASP A 127 1.35 19.19 17.35
N LYS A 128 1.67 18.18 18.17
CA LYS A 128 2.06 16.85 17.67
C LYS A 128 0.94 16.14 16.92
N LEU A 129 -0.30 16.30 17.37
CA LEU A 129 -1.47 15.73 16.70
C LEU A 129 -1.63 16.34 15.31
N GLU A 130 -1.47 17.65 15.17
CA GLU A 130 -1.52 18.33 13.87
C GLU A 130 -0.36 17.87 12.96
N GLU A 131 0.85 17.73 13.50
CA GLU A 131 1.99 17.16 12.78
C GLU A 131 1.68 15.73 12.30
N ALA A 132 1.09 14.90 13.16
CA ALA A 132 0.72 13.52 12.83
C ALA A 132 -0.34 13.47 11.73
N LYS A 133 -1.36 14.32 11.79
CA LYS A 133 -2.39 14.45 10.76
C LYS A 133 -1.80 14.88 9.42
N ALA A 134 -0.90 15.86 9.43
CA ALA A 134 -0.22 16.33 8.22
C ALA A 134 0.60 15.20 7.57
N LYS A 135 1.36 14.44 8.36
CA LYS A 135 2.14 13.29 7.86
C LYS A 135 1.25 12.18 7.34
N HIS A 136 0.17 11.86 8.05
CA HIS A 136 -0.80 10.86 7.59
C HIS A 136 -1.39 11.25 6.23
N LYS A 137 -1.79 12.51 6.04
CA LYS A 137 -2.28 13.02 4.76
C LYS A 137 -1.20 12.93 3.66
N ALA A 138 0.05 13.25 3.97
CA ALA A 138 1.15 13.13 3.01
C ALA A 138 1.39 11.68 2.57
N LEU A 139 1.33 10.72 3.51
CA LEU A 139 1.42 9.28 3.22
C LEU A 139 0.28 8.82 2.32
N MET A 140 -0.95 9.22 2.62
CA MET A 140 -2.14 8.92 1.79
C MET A 140 -1.97 9.40 0.35
N MET A 141 -1.57 10.66 0.17
CA MET A 141 -1.37 11.25 -1.17
C MET A 141 -0.25 10.53 -1.93
N ARG A 142 0.84 10.17 -1.25
CA ARG A 142 1.95 9.42 -1.84
C ARG A 142 1.51 8.03 -2.29
N ARG A 143 0.72 7.33 -1.46
CA ARG A 143 0.15 6.02 -1.79
C ARG A 143 -0.75 6.10 -3.02
N GLN A 144 -1.70 7.04 -3.03
CA GLN A 144 -2.60 7.25 -4.16
C GLN A 144 -1.84 7.58 -5.45
N THR A 145 -0.80 8.41 -5.37
CA THR A 145 0.05 8.73 -6.53
C THR A 145 0.82 7.50 -7.02
N ALA A 146 1.36 6.69 -6.12
CA ALA A 146 2.06 5.46 -6.48
C ALA A 146 1.11 4.43 -7.11
N GLU A 147 -0.06 4.21 -6.52
CA GLU A 147 -1.11 3.34 -7.06
C GLU A 147 -1.55 3.80 -8.46
N GLY A 148 -1.77 5.11 -8.66
CA GLY A 148 -2.12 5.68 -9.95
C GLY A 148 -1.04 5.43 -11.01
N ARG A 149 0.24 5.60 -10.64
CA ARG A 149 1.38 5.30 -11.53
C ARG A 149 1.49 3.83 -11.88
N ILE A 150 1.25 2.94 -10.91
CA ILE A 150 1.25 1.48 -11.14
C ILE A 150 0.11 1.11 -12.11
N LYS A 151 -1.11 1.60 -11.87
CA LYS A 151 -2.27 1.36 -12.75
C LYS A 151 -2.03 1.86 -14.17
N MET A 152 -1.50 3.08 -14.32
CA MET A 152 -1.15 3.62 -15.64
C MET A 152 -0.07 2.79 -16.35
N ARG A 153 0.98 2.36 -15.65
CA ARG A 153 2.02 1.49 -16.24
C ARG A 153 1.47 0.12 -16.62
N GLY A 154 0.61 -0.46 -15.80
CA GLY A 154 -0.10 -1.71 -16.11
C GLY A 154 -0.91 -1.57 -17.39
N HIS A 155 -1.77 -0.55 -17.48
CA HIS A 155 -2.55 -0.30 -18.69
C HIS A 155 -1.69 -0.06 -19.93
N VAL A 156 -0.61 0.72 -19.84
CA VAL A 156 0.30 0.93 -20.97
C VAL A 156 1.01 -0.36 -21.39
N ALA A 157 1.35 -1.24 -20.44
CA ALA A 157 1.92 -2.55 -20.75
C ALA A 157 0.90 -3.45 -21.45
N ASP A 158 -0.33 -3.52 -20.92
CA ASP A 158 -1.43 -4.32 -21.51
C ASP A 158 -1.74 -3.84 -22.94
N THR A 159 -1.89 -2.53 -23.14
CA THR A 159 -2.19 -1.96 -24.48
C THR A 159 -1.08 -2.24 -25.50
N LYS A 160 0.19 -2.26 -25.06
CA LYS A 160 1.33 -2.61 -25.93
C LYS A 160 1.34 -4.10 -26.29
N ILE A 161 0.94 -4.96 -25.37
CA ILE A 161 0.80 -6.40 -25.62
C ILE A 161 -0.34 -6.64 -26.60
N ASP A 162 -1.49 -5.97 -26.41
CA ASP A 162 -2.64 -6.06 -27.33
C ASP A 162 -2.29 -5.60 -28.75
N ASP A 163 -1.56 -4.48 -28.90
CA ASP A 163 -1.10 -3.99 -30.21
C ASP A 163 -0.10 -4.97 -30.86
N ALA A 164 0.80 -5.58 -30.08
CA ALA A 164 1.73 -6.59 -30.59
C ALA A 164 1.01 -7.86 -31.07
N LEU A 165 0.02 -8.35 -30.31
CA LEU A 165 -0.82 -9.49 -30.69
C LEU A 165 -1.64 -9.21 -31.95
N ALA A 166 -2.20 -8.01 -32.07
CA ALA A 166 -2.96 -7.61 -33.26
C ALA A 166 -2.08 -7.57 -34.53
N ARG A 167 -0.84 -7.10 -34.41
CA ARG A 167 0.14 -7.12 -35.52
C ARG A 167 0.55 -8.54 -35.88
N TYR A 168 0.77 -9.40 -34.89
CA TYR A 168 1.10 -10.80 -35.14
C TYR A 168 -0.02 -11.52 -35.92
N ALA A 169 -1.28 -11.35 -35.49
CA ALA A 169 -2.44 -11.91 -36.19
C ALA A 169 -2.65 -11.33 -37.61
N HIS A 170 -2.11 -10.15 -37.91
CA HIS A 170 -2.10 -9.59 -39.26
C HIS A 170 -1.02 -10.24 -40.14
N VAL A 171 0.17 -10.48 -39.58
CA VAL A 171 1.25 -11.18 -40.28
C VAL A 171 0.86 -12.62 -40.57
N GLU A 172 0.26 -13.32 -39.60
CA GLU A 172 -0.25 -14.69 -39.76
C GLU A 172 -1.25 -14.78 -40.92
N ARG A 173 -2.28 -13.93 -40.93
CA ARG A 173 -3.23 -13.85 -42.06
C ARG A 173 -2.55 -13.56 -43.40
N LYS A 174 -1.48 -12.76 -43.41
CA LYS A 174 -0.76 -12.45 -44.64
C LYS A 174 0.05 -13.64 -45.14
N VAL A 175 0.62 -14.41 -44.23
CA VAL A 175 1.27 -15.69 -44.55
C VAL A 175 0.23 -16.66 -45.09
N ASP A 176 -0.91 -16.83 -44.42
CA ASP A 176 -2.00 -17.69 -44.89
C ASP A 176 -2.51 -17.27 -46.28
N GLU A 177 -2.65 -15.96 -46.55
CA GLU A 177 -3.02 -15.45 -47.88
C GLU A 177 -1.95 -15.76 -48.94
N LEU A 178 -0.67 -15.67 -48.59
CA LEU A 178 0.43 -15.98 -49.51
C LEU A 178 0.52 -17.48 -49.77
N GLU A 179 0.37 -18.31 -48.75
CA GLU A 179 0.28 -19.77 -48.87
C GLU A 179 -0.92 -20.16 -49.74
N ALA A 180 -2.10 -19.58 -49.49
CA ALA A 180 -3.28 -19.79 -50.31
C ALA A 180 -3.08 -19.30 -51.77
N GLN A 181 -2.30 -18.24 -52.00
CA GLN A 181 -1.93 -17.81 -53.36
C GLN A 181 -0.97 -18.78 -54.04
N VAL A 182 -0.01 -19.36 -53.31
CA VAL A 182 0.88 -20.42 -53.81
C VAL A 182 0.05 -21.65 -54.17
N ASP A 183 -0.83 -22.10 -53.27
CA ASP A 183 -1.75 -23.20 -53.52
C ASP A 183 -2.68 -22.92 -54.73
N ALA A 184 -3.14 -21.68 -54.90
CA ALA A 184 -3.93 -21.26 -56.05
C ALA A 184 -3.12 -21.24 -57.36
N TYR A 185 -1.83 -20.88 -57.31
CA TYR A 185 -0.92 -20.99 -58.45
C TYR A 185 -0.70 -22.46 -58.84
N ASP A 186 -0.56 -23.34 -57.86
CA ASP A 186 -0.46 -24.78 -58.08
C ASP A 186 -1.76 -25.37 -58.64
N LEU A 187 -2.92 -24.84 -58.25
CA LEU A 187 -4.22 -25.18 -58.84
C LEU A 187 -4.41 -24.64 -60.28
N ASN A 188 -3.91 -23.45 -60.58
CA ASN A 188 -4.04 -22.81 -61.91
C ASN A 188 -3.05 -23.37 -62.94
N ASN A 189 -1.92 -23.94 -62.50
CA ASN A 189 -1.05 -24.77 -63.33
C ASN A 189 -1.64 -26.17 -63.58
N GLY A 190 -2.94 -26.24 -63.87
CA GLY A 190 -3.81 -27.41 -64.01
C GLY A 190 -3.42 -28.45 -65.08
N ARG A 191 -2.22 -29.00 -64.95
CA ARG A 191 -1.82 -30.34 -65.37
C ARG A 191 -0.98 -30.87 -64.21
N SER A 192 -1.56 -31.75 -63.40
CA SER A 192 -0.82 -32.32 -62.27
C SER A 192 0.50 -32.91 -62.77
N LEU A 193 1.60 -32.72 -62.03
CA LEU A 193 2.88 -33.39 -62.31
C LEU A 193 2.68 -34.90 -62.53
N LYS A 194 1.73 -35.49 -61.81
CA LYS A 194 1.30 -36.88 -61.97
C LYS A 194 0.77 -37.19 -63.38
N SER A 195 -0.07 -36.32 -63.94
CA SER A 195 -0.55 -36.43 -65.33
C SER A 195 0.58 -36.31 -66.36
N GLN A 196 1.67 -35.59 -66.07
CA GLN A 196 2.83 -35.49 -66.97
C GLN A 196 3.72 -36.73 -66.88
N PHE A 197 3.79 -37.39 -65.72
CA PHE A 197 4.48 -38.68 -65.58
C PHE A 197 3.71 -39.83 -66.24
N ASP A 198 2.38 -39.85 -66.14
CA ASP A 198 1.54 -40.86 -66.79
C ASP A 198 1.67 -40.79 -68.34
N GLU A 199 1.76 -39.59 -68.92
CA GLU A 199 1.96 -39.41 -70.37
C GLU A 199 3.36 -39.82 -70.89
N ILE A 200 4.38 -39.78 -70.02
CA ILE A 200 5.73 -40.24 -70.35
C ILE A 200 5.80 -41.77 -70.23
N GLU A 201 5.14 -42.36 -69.23
CA GLU A 201 5.07 -43.81 -69.06
C GLU A 201 4.28 -44.50 -70.18
N ASP A 202 3.25 -43.87 -70.73
CA ASP A 202 2.48 -44.41 -71.85
C ASP A 202 3.22 -44.32 -73.19
N LYS A 203 4.09 -43.31 -73.38
CA LYS A 203 4.89 -43.19 -74.61
C LYS A 203 6.01 -44.22 -74.66
N ASP A 204 6.65 -44.52 -73.54
CA ASP A 204 7.74 -45.51 -73.50
C ASP A 204 7.22 -46.95 -73.67
N LYS A 205 6.03 -47.27 -73.13
CA LYS A 205 5.39 -48.59 -73.32
C LYS A 205 4.90 -48.82 -74.75
N VAL A 206 4.37 -47.80 -75.42
CA VAL A 206 3.92 -47.90 -76.82
C VAL A 206 5.09 -48.08 -77.80
N GLU A 207 6.25 -47.47 -77.53
CA GLU A 207 7.45 -47.64 -78.35
C GLU A 207 8.07 -49.04 -78.18
N GLU A 208 8.06 -49.60 -76.95
CA GLU A 208 8.45 -50.99 -76.69
C GLU A 208 7.52 -52.01 -77.37
N GLU A 209 6.20 -51.80 -77.33
CA GLU A 209 5.24 -52.66 -78.02
C GLU A 209 5.37 -52.60 -79.54
N LEU A 210 5.69 -51.43 -80.12
CA LEU A 210 5.94 -51.26 -81.55
C LEU A 210 7.23 -51.98 -82.00
N GLN A 211 8.30 -51.95 -81.19
CA GLN A 211 9.52 -52.71 -81.46
C GLN A 211 9.29 -54.23 -81.36
N ALA A 212 8.50 -54.68 -80.38
CA ALA A 212 8.09 -56.07 -80.25
C ALA A 212 7.26 -56.53 -81.46
N LEU A 213 6.36 -55.69 -81.97
CA LEU A 213 5.56 -55.97 -83.17
C LEU A 213 6.43 -56.06 -84.43
N LYS A 214 7.39 -55.14 -84.61
CA LYS A 214 8.37 -55.18 -85.73
C LYS A 214 9.23 -56.44 -85.70
N LYS A 215 9.73 -56.86 -84.54
CA LYS A 215 10.47 -58.13 -84.39
C LYS A 215 9.58 -59.33 -84.71
N ARG A 216 8.31 -59.31 -84.30
CA ARG A 216 7.35 -60.39 -84.56
C ARG A 216 6.92 -60.47 -86.04
N MET A 217 6.89 -59.34 -86.75
CA MET A 217 6.64 -59.29 -88.19
C MET A 217 7.87 -59.70 -89.00
N SER A 218 9.08 -59.28 -88.60
CA SER A 218 10.32 -59.68 -89.26
C SER A 218 10.61 -61.19 -89.16
N ASN A 219 10.13 -61.87 -88.12
CA ASN A 219 10.31 -63.31 -87.93
C ASN A 219 9.24 -64.18 -88.62
N ARG A 220 8.23 -63.56 -89.27
CA ARG A 220 7.16 -64.26 -90.01
C ARG A 220 7.40 -64.26 -91.54
N THR A 221 8.36 -63.48 -92.01
CA THR A 221 8.74 -63.35 -93.44
C THR A 221 10.25 -63.42 -93.58
N GLY A 222 10.83 -64.63 -93.57
CA GLY A 222 12.27 -64.79 -93.78
C GLY A 222 12.85 -66.16 -93.47
N GLY A 223 12.60 -67.14 -94.35
CA GLY A 223 13.61 -68.16 -94.69
C GLY A 223 13.45 -69.56 -94.10
N ASP A 224 12.85 -70.45 -94.88
CA ASP A 224 13.27 -71.86 -94.90
C ASP A 224 14.60 -71.98 -95.68
N LYS A 225 15.41 -72.92 -95.23
CA LYS A 225 16.84 -73.26 -95.46
C LYS A 225 17.20 -73.55 -96.97
N PRO A 226 18.45 -73.94 -97.35
CA PRO A 226 19.64 -74.22 -96.52
C PRO A 226 21.07 -73.93 -97.06
N ALA A 227 22.02 -73.99 -96.10
CA ALA A 227 23.39 -74.56 -96.18
C ALA A 227 24.44 -73.81 -97.04
N ALA A 228 25.76 -73.85 -96.78
CA ALA A 228 26.62 -74.73 -96.01
C ALA A 228 27.98 -74.04 -95.72
N ALA A 229 28.76 -74.61 -94.78
CA ALA A 229 30.23 -74.58 -94.65
C ALA A 229 30.89 -73.23 -94.26
N SER A 230 31.91 -73.11 -93.40
CA SER A 230 32.85 -74.07 -92.79
C SER A 230 33.66 -73.32 -91.71
N THR A 231 33.66 -73.86 -90.49
CA THR A 231 34.74 -74.08 -89.49
C THR A 231 35.99 -73.15 -89.31
N PRO A 232 36.63 -73.19 -88.11
CA PRO A 232 37.36 -72.10 -87.47
C PRO A 232 38.90 -72.31 -87.38
N GLY A 233 39.62 -71.33 -86.82
CA GLY A 233 40.99 -71.49 -86.29
C GLY A 233 41.79 -70.18 -86.39
N GLU A 234 42.17 -69.53 -85.29
CA GLU A 234 43.37 -69.76 -84.47
C GLU A 234 44.71 -69.49 -85.16
N ALA A 235 45.49 -68.59 -84.53
CA ALA A 235 46.96 -68.50 -84.40
C ALA A 235 47.29 -67.01 -84.21
N GLY A 236 48.06 -66.60 -83.20
CA GLY A 236 49.34 -67.18 -82.80
C GLY A 236 50.42 -66.21 -83.25
#